data_AF-A0A1A0FCQ8-F1
#
_entry.id   AF-A0A1A0FCQ8-F1
#
_cell.length_a   1.000
_cell.length_b   1.000
_cell.length_c   1.000
_cell.angle_alpha   90.00
_cell.angle_beta   90.00
_cell.angle_gamma   90.00
#
_symmetry.space_group_name_H-M   'P 1'
#
loop_
_entity.id
_entity.type
_entity.pdbx_description
1 polymer ?
#
loop_
_entity_poly.entity_id
_entity_poly.type
_entity_poly.pdbx_seq_one_letter_code
_entity_poly.pdbx_strand_id
1 'polypeptide(L)'
;MEYPLYKYADVEDGHNDWDTIEGLTRQLGDLVEDPDAAERYIEQSRRHFTSLKQALVDIDSPLLVVRLMDERHARVYGAGSVEGMMLNRLGLENAWQKDLGQWGMTTVSATPLFDIDAKLVFLDSPYGPDGGVEQLISDGQWRHLPNVKQGNYTIIPVNYWSWGGFPAARRFADSLANQLTESNR
;
A
#
# COMPACT_ATOMS: atom_id res chain seq x y z
N MET A 1 -13.77 4.66 -20.16
CA MET A 1 -13.94 3.46 -19.30
C MET A 1 -13.32 3.83 -17.97
N GLU A 2 -14.13 4.26 -17.01
CA GLU A 2 -13.67 4.83 -15.73
C GLU A 2 -13.64 3.67 -14.73
N TYR A 3 -12.49 3.37 -14.11
CA TYR A 3 -12.39 2.30 -13.10
C TYR A 3 -12.93 2.84 -11.76
N PRO A 4 -14.06 2.33 -11.23
CA PRO A 4 -14.78 2.97 -10.14
C PRO A 4 -14.32 2.55 -8.72
N LEU A 5 -13.31 1.68 -8.59
CA LEU A 5 -12.96 1.05 -7.31
C LEU A 5 -12.61 2.05 -6.19
N TYR A 6 -12.01 3.19 -6.53
CA TYR A 6 -11.53 4.19 -5.56
C TYR A 6 -11.97 5.60 -5.95
N LYS A 7 -13.21 5.74 -6.41
CA LYS A 7 -13.72 7.03 -6.88
C LYS A 7 -13.71 8.05 -5.72
N TYR A 8 -12.97 9.14 -5.94
CA TYR A 8 -12.88 10.34 -5.08
C TYR A 8 -12.18 10.12 -3.73
N ALA A 9 -10.86 10.29 -3.71
CA ALA A 9 -10.07 10.47 -2.49
C ALA A 9 -10.45 11.74 -1.69
N ASP A 10 -11.34 12.59 -2.22
CA ASP A 10 -11.91 13.75 -1.54
C ASP A 10 -13.45 13.71 -1.58
N VAL A 11 -14.04 12.91 -0.68
CA VAL A 11 -15.40 13.18 -0.23
C VAL A 11 -15.31 13.36 1.28
N GLU A 12 -15.59 14.57 1.74
CA GLU A 12 -15.68 14.98 3.16
C GLU A 12 -16.75 14.23 3.97
N ASP A 13 -17.19 13.05 3.55
CA ASP A 13 -18.09 12.18 4.31
C ASP A 13 -17.83 10.70 3.96
N GLY A 14 -17.02 10.02 4.79
CA GLY A 14 -17.20 8.59 5.08
C GLY A 14 -17.01 7.57 3.95
N HIS A 15 -16.25 7.86 2.89
CA HIS A 15 -15.89 6.83 1.90
C HIS A 15 -14.94 5.81 2.52
N ASN A 16 -15.44 4.58 2.73
CA ASN A 16 -14.66 3.46 3.25
C ASN A 16 -14.27 2.53 2.08
N ASP A 17 -13.04 2.63 1.61
CA ASP A 17 -12.46 1.77 0.54
C ASP A 17 -12.76 0.28 0.77
N TRP A 18 -12.76 -0.12 2.04
CA TRP A 18 -13.07 -1.49 2.47
C TRP A 18 -14.52 -1.90 2.15
N ASP A 19 -15.49 -1.03 2.40
CA ASP A 19 -16.90 -1.33 2.14
C ASP A 19 -17.17 -1.37 0.63
N THR A 20 -16.47 -0.56 -0.15
CA THR A 20 -16.52 -0.60 -1.61
C THR A 20 -16.07 -1.95 -2.16
N ILE A 21 -14.91 -2.47 -1.71
CA ILE A 21 -14.42 -3.77 -2.20
C ILE A 21 -15.30 -4.93 -1.74
N GLU A 22 -15.92 -4.86 -0.56
CA GLU A 22 -16.92 -5.83 -0.14
C GLU A 22 -18.18 -5.78 -1.01
N GLY A 23 -18.71 -4.58 -1.25
CA GLY A 23 -19.89 -4.39 -2.09
C GLY A 23 -19.69 -4.92 -3.51
N LEU A 24 -18.54 -4.63 -4.12
CA LEU A 24 -18.18 -5.16 -5.44
C LEU A 24 -17.99 -6.68 -5.43
N THR A 25 -17.46 -7.23 -4.34
CA THR A 25 -17.32 -8.70 -4.20
C THR A 25 -18.69 -9.37 -4.10
N ARG A 26 -19.65 -8.77 -3.38
CA ARG A 26 -21.04 -9.27 -3.33
C ARG A 26 -21.71 -9.20 -4.69
N GLN A 27 -21.58 -8.07 -5.41
CA GLN A 27 -22.09 -7.94 -6.77
C GLN A 27 -21.51 -8.98 -7.73
N LEU A 28 -20.23 -9.34 -7.58
CA LEU A 28 -19.63 -10.42 -8.36
C LEU A 28 -20.26 -11.77 -8.01
N GLY A 29 -20.51 -12.04 -6.72
CA GLY A 29 -21.24 -13.23 -6.25
C GLY A 29 -22.62 -13.35 -6.88
N ASP A 30 -23.39 -12.26 -6.91
CA ASP A 30 -24.70 -12.21 -7.57
C ASP A 30 -24.58 -12.49 -9.08
N LEU A 31 -23.57 -11.91 -9.74
CA LEU A 31 -23.36 -12.07 -11.18
C LEU A 31 -22.99 -13.50 -11.58
N VAL A 32 -22.28 -14.23 -10.72
CA VAL A 32 -21.91 -15.64 -10.94
C VAL A 32 -22.91 -16.62 -10.34
N GLU A 33 -24.05 -16.14 -9.85
CA GLU A 33 -25.12 -16.94 -9.23
C GLU A 33 -24.65 -17.74 -7.99
N ASP A 34 -23.63 -17.26 -7.27
CA ASP A 34 -23.11 -17.85 -6.02
C ASP A 34 -22.81 -16.76 -4.97
N PRO A 35 -23.86 -16.13 -4.38
CA PRO A 35 -23.71 -15.11 -3.35
C PRO A 35 -23.05 -15.67 -2.07
N ASP A 36 -23.27 -16.94 -1.76
CA ASP A 36 -22.65 -17.57 -0.59
C ASP A 36 -21.12 -17.68 -0.75
N ALA A 37 -20.61 -17.89 -1.97
CA ALA A 37 -19.17 -17.87 -2.22
C ALA A 37 -18.55 -16.49 -1.98
N ALA A 38 -19.24 -15.42 -2.37
CA ALA A 38 -18.80 -14.05 -2.11
C ALA A 38 -18.69 -13.78 -0.60
N GLU A 39 -19.74 -14.12 0.18
CA GLU A 39 -19.70 -13.94 1.64
C GLU A 39 -18.62 -14.80 2.31
N ARG A 40 -18.46 -16.06 1.89
CA ARG A 40 -17.36 -16.91 2.39
C ARG A 40 -15.99 -16.28 2.11
N TYR A 41 -15.79 -15.70 0.94
CA TYR A 41 -14.53 -15.07 0.56
C TYR A 41 -14.26 -13.77 1.33
N ILE A 42 -15.29 -12.95 1.55
CA ILE A 42 -15.22 -11.74 2.39
C ILE A 42 -14.82 -12.12 3.82
N GLU A 43 -15.48 -13.10 4.43
CA GLU A 43 -15.20 -13.54 5.79
C GLU A 43 -13.82 -14.21 5.95
N GLN A 44 -13.36 -14.93 4.93
CA GLN A 44 -11.98 -15.43 4.91
C GLN A 44 -10.97 -14.28 4.85
N SER A 45 -11.23 -13.26 4.03
CA SER A 45 -10.37 -12.10 3.89
C SER A 45 -10.32 -11.29 5.18
N ARG A 46 -11.47 -11.02 5.81
CA ARG A 46 -11.57 -10.34 7.12
C ARG A 46 -10.73 -11.02 8.18
N ARG A 47 -10.93 -12.34 8.38
CA ARG A 47 -10.18 -13.12 9.37
C ARG A 47 -8.68 -13.09 9.12
N HIS A 48 -8.27 -13.17 7.85
CA HIS A 48 -6.87 -13.10 7.46
C HIS A 48 -6.23 -11.76 7.86
N PHE A 49 -6.84 -10.63 7.50
CA PHE A 49 -6.30 -9.32 7.87
C PHE A 49 -6.34 -9.04 9.37
N THR A 50 -7.34 -9.56 10.09
CA THR A 50 -7.35 -9.51 11.57
C THR A 50 -6.14 -10.25 12.15
N SER A 51 -5.79 -11.42 11.62
CA SER A 51 -4.59 -12.16 12.05
C SER A 51 -3.31 -11.38 11.75
N LEU A 52 -3.20 -10.75 10.57
CA LEU A 52 -2.04 -9.93 10.23
C LEU A 52 -1.93 -8.71 11.15
N LYS A 53 -3.04 -8.01 11.42
CA LYS A 53 -3.07 -6.88 12.37
C LYS A 53 -2.56 -7.28 13.75
N GLN A 54 -2.96 -8.45 14.26
CA GLN A 54 -2.47 -8.96 15.53
C GLN A 54 -0.96 -9.24 15.51
N ALA A 55 -0.43 -9.77 14.40
CA ALA A 55 1.01 -10.01 14.24
C ALA A 55 1.84 -8.72 14.11
N LEU A 56 1.20 -7.58 13.81
CA LEU A 56 1.83 -6.28 13.60
C LEU A 56 1.60 -5.30 14.75
N VAL A 57 1.08 -5.77 15.90
CA VAL A 57 0.73 -4.91 17.04
C VAL A 57 1.93 -4.16 17.64
N ASP A 58 3.13 -4.72 17.53
CA ASP A 58 4.37 -4.11 18.04
C ASP A 58 5.08 -3.20 17.01
N ILE A 59 4.45 -2.96 15.86
CA ILE A 59 4.98 -2.06 14.82
C ILE A 59 4.46 -0.65 15.06
N ASP A 60 5.29 0.18 15.71
CA ASP A 60 4.92 1.55 16.08
C ASP A 60 5.43 2.64 15.12
N SER A 61 6.36 2.32 14.22
CA SER A 61 6.89 3.30 13.27
C SER A 61 5.87 3.61 12.16
N PRO A 62 5.58 4.90 11.86
CA PRO A 62 4.84 5.28 10.67
C PRO A 62 5.51 4.75 9.41
N LEU A 63 4.70 4.39 8.40
CA LEU A 63 5.17 3.85 7.13
C LEU A 63 4.93 4.85 6.00
N LEU A 64 5.91 5.01 5.12
CA LEU A 64 5.75 5.74 3.88
C LEU A 64 5.88 4.80 2.68
N VAL A 65 4.77 4.55 1.98
CA VAL A 65 4.74 3.65 0.83
C VAL A 65 5.04 4.41 -0.44
N VAL A 66 6.15 4.06 -1.11
CA VAL A 66 6.65 4.79 -2.27
C VAL A 66 7.10 3.85 -3.38
N ARG A 67 6.91 4.25 -4.62
CA ARG A 67 7.55 3.65 -5.80
C ARG A 67 8.52 4.66 -6.39
N LEU A 68 9.78 4.27 -6.57
CA LEU A 68 10.75 5.11 -7.25
C LEU A 68 10.46 5.12 -8.76
N MET A 69 10.48 6.30 -9.36
CA MET A 69 10.23 6.50 -10.79
C MET A 69 11.55 6.72 -11.55
N ASP A 70 12.48 7.45 -10.95
CA ASP A 70 13.82 7.75 -11.44
C ASP A 70 14.73 8.16 -10.25
N GLU A 71 15.92 8.70 -10.50
CA GLU A 71 16.90 9.09 -9.46
C GLU A 71 16.49 10.28 -8.55
N ARG A 72 15.35 10.92 -8.80
CA ARG A 72 14.89 12.11 -8.06
C ARG A 72 13.37 12.25 -7.90
N HIS A 73 12.56 11.39 -8.51
CA HIS A 73 11.09 11.38 -8.39
C HIS A 73 10.56 10.05 -7.87
N ALA A 74 9.60 10.15 -6.94
CA ALA A 74 8.89 9.01 -6.39
C ALA A 74 7.38 9.23 -6.46
N ARG A 75 6.64 8.14 -6.54
CA ARG A 75 5.21 8.11 -6.38
C ARG A 75 4.88 7.63 -4.98
N VAL A 76 4.14 8.43 -4.23
CA VAL A 76 3.67 8.12 -2.88
C VAL A 76 2.23 7.60 -2.95
N TYR A 77 1.90 6.62 -2.11
CA TYR A 77 0.58 5.98 -2.04
C TYR A 77 -0.05 6.18 -0.66
N GLY A 78 -1.37 6.37 -0.62
CA GLY A 78 -2.12 6.47 0.64
C GLY A 78 -3.63 6.29 0.45
N ALA A 79 -4.45 7.08 1.14
CA ALA A 79 -5.91 6.97 1.08
C ALA A 79 -6.41 6.97 -0.38
N GLY A 80 -7.32 6.06 -0.75
CA GLY A 80 -7.76 5.86 -2.14
C GLY A 80 -6.89 4.88 -2.96
N SER A 81 -5.96 4.16 -2.32
CA SER A 81 -5.18 3.06 -2.91
C SER A 81 -5.29 1.79 -2.07
N VAL A 82 -4.98 0.62 -2.65
CA VAL A 82 -4.86 -0.64 -1.89
C VAL A 82 -3.89 -0.49 -0.73
N GLU A 83 -2.77 0.19 -0.95
CA GLU A 83 -1.71 0.40 0.03
C GLU A 83 -2.25 1.17 1.25
N GLY A 84 -2.88 2.33 1.03
CA GLY A 84 -3.45 3.12 2.12
C GLY A 84 -4.61 2.44 2.84
N MET A 85 -5.51 1.80 2.08
CA MET A 85 -6.60 1.00 2.66
C MET A 85 -6.06 -0.08 3.59
N MET A 86 -4.99 -0.77 3.16
CA MET A 86 -4.41 -1.85 3.96
C MET A 86 -3.59 -1.36 5.15
N LEU A 87 -2.87 -0.25 5.06
CA LEU A 87 -2.24 0.35 6.24
C LEU A 87 -3.28 0.63 7.32
N ASN A 88 -4.38 1.30 6.96
CA ASN A 88 -5.47 1.57 7.89
C ASN A 88 -6.10 0.29 8.46
N ARG A 89 -6.39 -0.71 7.61
CA ARG A 89 -7.00 -1.97 8.05
C ARG A 89 -6.11 -2.76 8.99
N LEU A 90 -4.78 -2.72 8.78
CA LEU A 90 -3.78 -3.39 9.62
C LEU A 90 -3.44 -2.59 10.88
N GLY A 91 -3.94 -1.35 11.03
CA GLY A 91 -3.63 -0.49 12.17
C GLY A 91 -2.26 0.17 12.10
N LEU A 92 -1.69 0.30 10.89
CA LEU A 92 -0.42 0.94 10.63
C LEU A 92 -0.64 2.40 10.21
N GLU A 93 0.18 3.30 10.72
CA GLU A 93 0.12 4.72 10.37
C GLU A 93 0.78 4.99 9.01
N ASN A 94 0.10 5.73 8.13
CA ASN A 94 0.71 6.26 6.91
C ASN A 94 1.35 7.62 7.20
N ALA A 95 2.63 7.77 6.95
CA ALA A 95 3.37 9.00 7.20
C ALA A 95 3.07 10.13 6.19
N TRP A 96 2.41 9.83 5.06
CA TRP A 96 2.03 10.84 4.08
C TRP A 96 0.71 11.52 4.45
N GLN A 97 0.80 12.79 4.82
CA GLN A 97 -0.35 13.62 5.24
C GLN A 97 -0.70 14.73 4.24
N LYS A 98 -0.06 14.74 3.06
CA LYS A 98 -0.32 15.72 2.00
C LYS A 98 -1.30 15.14 0.98
N ASP A 99 -1.83 16.01 0.12
CA ASP A 99 -2.73 15.65 -0.97
C ASP A 99 -2.15 14.52 -1.85
N LEU A 100 -2.98 13.50 -2.10
CA LEU A 100 -2.70 12.31 -2.91
C LEU A 100 -3.43 12.32 -4.26
N GLY A 101 -4.23 13.35 -4.53
CA GLY A 101 -5.08 13.46 -5.71
C GLY A 101 -6.12 12.34 -5.82
N GLN A 102 -6.85 12.37 -6.93
CA GLN A 102 -8.01 11.51 -7.19
C GLN A 102 -7.75 10.00 -7.25
N TRP A 103 -6.48 9.56 -7.29
CA TRP A 103 -6.09 8.15 -7.44
C TRP A 103 -5.43 7.57 -6.19
N GLY A 104 -5.42 8.33 -5.08
CA GLY A 104 -4.75 7.93 -3.86
C GLY A 104 -3.22 7.82 -4.00
N MET A 105 -2.66 8.53 -4.98
CA MET A 105 -1.24 8.58 -5.25
C MET A 105 -0.80 9.93 -5.84
N THR A 106 0.34 10.43 -5.37
CA THR A 106 0.96 11.64 -5.91
C THR A 106 2.40 11.41 -6.31
N THR A 107 2.88 12.12 -7.32
CA THR A 107 4.29 12.07 -7.74
C THR A 107 5.01 13.30 -7.22
N VAL A 108 6.11 13.09 -6.51
CA VAL A 108 6.88 14.13 -5.84
C VAL A 108 8.35 14.02 -6.23
N SER A 109 9.08 15.14 -6.15
CA SER A 109 10.53 15.09 -6.09
C SER A 109 11.00 14.43 -4.79
N ALA A 110 12.28 14.08 -4.68
CA ALA A 110 12.82 13.49 -3.46
C ALA A 110 12.78 14.45 -2.26
N THR A 111 12.84 15.77 -2.49
CA THR A 111 12.98 16.80 -1.46
C THR A 111 11.95 16.69 -0.32
N PRO A 112 10.64 16.57 -0.57
CA PRO A 112 9.65 16.49 0.49
C PRO A 112 9.75 15.22 1.34
N LEU A 113 10.49 14.20 0.90
CA LEU A 113 10.66 12.96 1.64
C LEU A 113 11.77 13.05 2.70
N PHE A 114 12.67 14.05 2.60
CA PHE A 114 13.75 14.24 3.57
C PHE A 114 13.26 14.61 4.98
N ASP A 115 12.08 15.24 5.06
CA ASP A 115 11.51 15.72 6.32
C ASP A 115 10.55 14.70 6.96
N ILE A 116 10.41 13.51 6.39
CA ILE A 116 9.47 12.48 6.87
C ILE A 116 10.19 11.47 7.75
N ASP A 117 9.82 11.45 9.03
CA ASP A 117 10.27 10.46 10.00
C ASP A 117 9.37 9.21 9.95
N ALA A 118 9.76 8.23 9.12
CA ALA A 118 8.99 7.01 8.86
C ALA A 118 9.89 5.87 8.39
N LYS A 119 9.44 4.63 8.48
CA LYS A 119 10.06 3.53 7.72
C LYS A 119 9.58 3.59 6.28
N LEU A 120 10.51 3.61 5.32
CA LEU A 120 10.15 3.59 3.89
C LEU A 120 9.76 2.17 3.46
N VAL A 121 8.68 2.06 2.71
CA VAL A 121 8.27 0.83 2.02
C VAL A 121 8.40 1.08 0.53
N PHE A 122 9.50 0.61 -0.05
CA PHE A 122 9.73 0.73 -1.49
C PHE A 122 8.98 -0.37 -2.24
N LEU A 123 8.11 0.06 -3.15
CA LEU A 123 7.37 -0.80 -4.06
C LEU A 123 8.24 -1.11 -5.28
N ASP A 124 8.68 -2.36 -5.39
CA ASP A 124 9.45 -2.83 -6.54
C ASP A 124 8.54 -3.31 -7.67
N SER A 125 8.72 -2.71 -8.85
CA SER A 125 7.84 -2.94 -9.99
C SER A 125 8.36 -4.10 -10.82
N PRO A 126 7.51 -5.08 -11.19
CA PRO A 126 7.92 -6.22 -12.01
C PRO A 126 8.26 -5.83 -13.46
N TYR A 127 7.94 -4.58 -13.85
CA TYR A 127 8.29 -4.00 -15.15
C TYR A 127 9.59 -3.19 -15.13
N GLY A 128 10.24 -3.05 -13.96
CA GLY A 128 11.55 -2.43 -13.84
C GLY A 128 12.67 -3.43 -14.16
N PRO A 129 13.91 -2.96 -14.31
CA PRO A 129 15.07 -3.86 -14.33
C PRO A 129 15.20 -4.57 -12.98
N ASP A 130 15.65 -5.83 -12.98
CA ASP A 130 15.95 -6.57 -11.76
C ASP A 130 16.93 -5.76 -10.89
N GLY A 131 16.60 -5.59 -9.60
CA GLY A 131 17.40 -4.78 -8.67
C GLY A 131 17.31 -3.26 -8.92
N GLY A 132 16.33 -2.82 -9.71
CA GLY A 132 16.18 -1.41 -10.10
C GLY A 132 15.91 -0.48 -8.93
N VAL A 133 15.14 -0.95 -7.92
CA VAL A 133 14.91 -0.17 -6.70
C VAL A 133 16.19 -0.01 -5.90
N GLU A 134 16.95 -1.09 -5.68
CA GLU A 134 18.23 -1.07 -4.97
C GLU A 134 19.23 -0.15 -5.67
N GLN A 135 19.32 -0.23 -6.99
CA GLN A 135 20.17 0.66 -7.78
C GLN A 135 19.77 2.13 -7.57
N LEU A 136 18.49 2.45 -7.71
CA LEU A 136 17.99 3.81 -7.49
C LEU A 136 18.26 4.30 -6.06
N ILE A 137 18.06 3.45 -5.04
CA ILE A 137 18.36 3.78 -3.65
C ILE A 137 19.86 4.07 -3.46
N SER A 138 20.74 3.35 -4.14
CA SER A 138 22.19 3.57 -4.08
C SER A 138 22.68 4.80 -4.88
N ASP A 139 21.85 5.30 -5.79
CA ASP A 139 22.16 6.38 -6.73
C ASP A 139 21.41 7.69 -6.42
N GLY A 140 21.81 8.76 -7.10
CA GLY A 140 21.07 10.03 -7.13
C GLY A 140 20.81 10.67 -5.76
N GLN A 141 19.57 11.15 -5.57
CA GLN A 141 19.16 11.80 -4.32
C GLN A 141 18.74 10.81 -3.23
N TRP A 142 18.32 9.59 -3.60
CA TRP A 142 17.75 8.61 -2.67
C TRP A 142 18.74 8.14 -1.63
N ARG A 143 20.01 7.93 -2.00
CA ARG A 143 21.10 7.59 -1.07
C ARG A 143 21.32 8.62 0.03
N HIS A 144 20.79 9.84 -0.14
CA HIS A 144 20.94 10.92 0.81
C HIS A 144 19.80 11.00 1.84
N LEU A 145 18.68 10.30 1.62
CA LEU A 145 17.57 10.25 2.56
C LEU A 145 18.02 9.69 3.92
N PRO A 146 17.59 10.29 5.06
CA PRO A 146 17.94 9.79 6.39
C PRO A 146 17.56 8.31 6.58
N ASN A 147 16.36 7.93 6.15
CA ASN A 147 15.81 6.58 6.31
C ASN A 147 16.63 5.56 5.51
N VAL A 148 17.07 5.93 4.30
CA VAL A 148 17.95 5.09 3.48
C VAL A 148 19.32 4.92 4.14
N LYS A 149 19.94 6.01 4.62
CA LYS A 149 21.24 5.94 5.30
C LYS A 149 21.22 5.10 6.57
N GLN A 150 20.09 5.10 7.27
CA GLN A 150 19.88 4.35 8.51
C GLN A 150 19.47 2.89 8.24
N GLY A 151 19.25 2.50 6.98
CA GLY A 151 18.67 1.19 6.66
C GLY A 151 17.22 1.04 7.13
N ASN A 152 16.53 2.14 7.46
CA ASN A 152 15.14 2.16 7.90
C ASN A 152 14.19 2.12 6.71
N TYR A 153 14.28 1.05 5.93
CA TYR A 153 13.39 0.78 4.80
C TYR A 153 13.21 -0.72 4.59
N THR A 154 12.20 -1.08 3.81
CA THR A 154 12.03 -2.42 3.24
C THR A 154 11.62 -2.29 1.77
N ILE A 155 11.85 -3.34 0.99
CA ILE A 155 11.47 -3.44 -0.41
C ILE A 155 10.45 -4.57 -0.52
N ILE A 156 9.30 -4.30 -1.13
CA ILE A 156 8.26 -5.31 -1.40
C ILE A 156 7.99 -5.40 -2.91
N PRO A 157 7.92 -6.61 -3.48
CA PRO A 157 7.59 -6.79 -4.88
C PRO A 157 6.10 -6.51 -5.13
N VAL A 158 5.80 -5.68 -6.13
CA VAL A 158 4.43 -5.41 -6.58
C VAL A 158 4.01 -6.48 -7.57
N ASN A 159 3.45 -7.58 -7.06
CA ASN A 159 2.81 -8.61 -7.89
C ASN A 159 1.28 -8.45 -7.93
N TYR A 160 0.77 -7.26 -7.65
CA TYR A 160 -0.65 -6.93 -7.56
C TYR A 160 -0.96 -5.60 -8.25
N TRP A 161 -2.24 -5.33 -8.45
CA TRP A 161 -2.70 -4.06 -8.99
C TRP A 161 -3.14 -3.14 -7.84
N SER A 162 -2.54 -1.94 -7.72
CA SER A 162 -2.83 -0.98 -6.61
C SER A 162 -4.26 -0.45 -6.59
N TRP A 163 -5.05 -0.71 -7.63
CA TRP A 163 -6.50 -0.48 -7.66
C TRP A 163 -7.29 -1.77 -7.88
N GLY A 164 -6.84 -2.89 -7.29
CA GLY A 164 -7.53 -4.18 -7.32
C GLY A 164 -8.40 -4.43 -6.08
N GLY A 165 -9.20 -5.50 -6.09
CA GLY A 165 -10.00 -5.93 -4.93
C GLY A 165 -9.20 -6.76 -3.90
N PHE A 166 -9.89 -7.62 -3.15
CA PHE A 166 -9.28 -8.48 -2.12
C PHE A 166 -8.02 -9.26 -2.54
N PRO A 167 -7.90 -9.79 -3.77
CA PRO A 167 -6.66 -10.46 -4.18
C PRO A 167 -5.43 -9.54 -4.13
N ALA A 168 -5.58 -8.28 -4.52
CA ALA A 168 -4.50 -7.30 -4.47
C ALA A 168 -4.19 -6.88 -3.03
N ALA A 169 -5.24 -6.58 -2.25
CA ALA A 169 -5.14 -6.26 -0.83
C ALA A 169 -4.40 -7.35 -0.05
N ARG A 170 -4.71 -8.62 -0.31
CA ARG A 170 -4.05 -9.77 0.33
C ARG A 170 -2.58 -9.86 -0.03
N ARG A 171 -2.23 -9.75 -1.32
CA ARG A 171 -0.83 -9.81 -1.78
C ARG A 171 0.03 -8.72 -1.16
N PHE A 172 -0.47 -7.49 -1.12
CA PHE A 172 0.22 -6.37 -0.47
C PHE A 172 0.39 -6.61 1.03
N ALA A 173 -0.70 -6.94 1.73
CA ALA A 173 -0.69 -7.12 3.18
C ALA A 173 0.23 -8.26 3.62
N ASP A 174 0.23 -9.39 2.90
CA ASP A 174 1.11 -10.53 3.17
C ASP A 174 2.58 -10.14 3.00
N SER A 175 2.90 -9.46 1.89
CA SER A 175 4.27 -9.02 1.61
C SER A 175 4.77 -8.02 2.65
N LEU A 176 3.93 -7.04 3.01
CA LEU A 176 4.25 -6.05 4.02
C LEU A 176 4.44 -6.69 5.41
N ALA A 177 3.51 -7.55 5.82
CA ALA A 177 3.58 -8.19 7.13
C ALA A 177 4.82 -9.07 7.27
N ASN A 178 5.16 -9.84 6.25
CA ASN A 178 6.37 -10.65 6.22
C ASN A 178 7.62 -9.77 6.39
N GLN A 179 7.74 -8.69 5.61
CA GLN A 179 8.89 -7.79 5.71
C GLN A 179 9.02 -7.09 7.06
N LEU A 180 7.91 -6.63 7.64
CA LEU A 180 7.93 -5.94 8.94
C LEU A 180 8.26 -6.87 10.10
N THR A 181 7.80 -8.13 10.05
CA THR A 181 8.06 -9.12 11.10
C THR A 181 9.43 -9.79 10.99
N GLU A 182 9.98 -9.94 9.78
CA GLU A 182 11.37 -10.38 9.57
C GLU A 182 12.38 -9.32 9.99
N SER A 183 12.08 -8.03 9.76
CA SER A 183 12.94 -6.91 10.16
C SER A 183 13.05 -6.73 11.69
N ASN A 184 12.13 -7.30 12.47
CA ASN A 184 12.04 -7.13 13.93
C ASN A 184 12.63 -8.32 14.72
N ARG A 185 13.28 -9.26 14.03
CA ARG A 185 14.03 -10.39 14.62
C ARG A 185 15.53 -10.12 14.60
#